data_AF-T1A6I2-F1
#
_entry.id   AF-T1A6I2-F1
#
_cell.length_a   1.000
_cell.length_b   1.000
_cell.length_c   1.000
_cell.angle_alpha   90.00
_cell.angle_beta   90.00
_cell.angle_gamma   90.00
#
_symmetry.space_group_name_H-M   'P 1'
#
loop_
_entity.id
_entity.type
_entity.pdbx_description
1 polymer ?
#
loop_
_entity_poly.entity_id
_entity_poly.type
_entity_poly.pdbx_seq_one_letter_code
_entity_poly.pdbx_strand_id
1 'polypeptide(L)'
;TLTPEPGSFVGFPAFSLDALGARGILRIGMESFRPFRATTLEVTNANGQLVALSDARQHASYPGPLVAQGRWIKLPQRPACGDAAFYYQRAVELYPDLEQPAWQKPWGEKGPRIDLVAFLFEDEMTWRGIAGNVIVVAKTQEMGADGKRGKVEKRLLRAELESRDNYFLRNPSSRSLNQGVVSLVGTGSIGSPAARLLAQAGVGTLRLFDGDVLEAGNTIRWEIGRTAAGYPKVHGLHSMLANNFPYTKVESQFMKVGDPNQDSANSAHLDAAIFKGSTCILDATASTRVNQYLAEMAQIHHVPYVWMHATNGAWGGLVGIA
;
A
#
# COMPACT_ATOMS: atom_id res chain seq x y z
N THR A 1 18.42 9.64 -22.38
CA THR A 1 17.92 9.82 -21.00
C THR A 1 16.78 8.84 -20.77
N LEU A 2 16.77 8.10 -19.64
CA LEU A 2 15.54 7.41 -19.23
C LEU A 2 14.54 8.50 -18.85
N THR A 3 13.56 8.76 -19.71
CA THR A 3 12.46 9.66 -19.39
C THR A 3 11.19 8.83 -19.37
N PRO A 4 10.88 8.17 -18.22
CA PRO A 4 9.60 7.52 -18.07
C PRO A 4 8.46 8.52 -18.26
N GLU A 5 7.31 8.01 -18.66
CA GLU A 5 6.12 8.85 -18.77
C GLU A 5 5.80 9.54 -17.44
N PRO A 6 5.64 10.89 -17.43
CA PRO A 6 5.32 11.62 -16.20
C PRO A 6 4.07 11.08 -15.49
N GLY A 7 4.15 10.95 -14.17
CA GLY A 7 3.07 10.45 -13.31
C GLY A 7 2.84 8.93 -13.35
N SER A 8 3.41 8.22 -14.33
CA SER A 8 3.26 6.77 -14.45
C SER A 8 4.14 6.02 -13.47
N PHE A 9 3.63 4.92 -12.92
CA PHE A 9 4.30 4.12 -11.90
C PHE A 9 3.84 2.66 -11.95
N VAL A 10 4.79 1.74 -11.78
CA VAL A 10 4.57 0.30 -11.59
C VAL A 10 5.32 -0.15 -10.34
N GLY A 11 4.58 -0.51 -9.28
CA GLY A 11 5.17 -1.17 -8.12
C GLY A 11 5.52 -2.62 -8.48
N PHE A 12 6.76 -3.03 -8.26
CA PHE A 12 7.22 -4.38 -8.57
C PHE A 12 7.70 -5.08 -7.29
N PRO A 13 7.28 -6.32 -6.99
CA PRO A 13 7.72 -6.99 -5.77
C PRO A 13 9.22 -7.23 -5.81
N ALA A 14 9.89 -7.20 -4.65
CA ALA A 14 11.27 -7.65 -4.60
C ALA A 14 11.38 -9.14 -5.00
N PHE A 15 12.47 -9.51 -5.66
CA PHE A 15 12.70 -10.85 -6.17
C PHE A 15 14.18 -11.23 -6.04
N SER A 16 14.46 -12.53 -5.99
CA SER A 16 15.80 -13.08 -6.11
C SER A 16 16.07 -13.53 -7.55
N LEU A 17 17.22 -13.17 -8.09
CA LEU A 17 17.64 -13.54 -9.44
C LEU A 17 17.98 -15.03 -9.57
N ASP A 18 18.38 -15.68 -8.48
CA ASP A 18 18.66 -17.12 -8.45
C ASP A 18 17.38 -17.94 -8.61
N ALA A 19 16.26 -17.42 -8.11
CA ALA A 19 14.94 -18.04 -8.26
C ALA A 19 14.30 -17.76 -9.64
N LEU A 20 14.88 -16.84 -10.43
CA LEU A 20 14.37 -16.51 -11.75
C LEU A 20 14.96 -17.44 -12.83
N GLY A 21 14.07 -18.06 -13.60
CA GLY A 21 14.41 -18.61 -14.91
C GLY A 21 14.70 -17.52 -15.94
N ALA A 22 14.78 -17.91 -17.21
CA ALA A 22 15.09 -16.98 -18.30
C ALA A 22 13.93 -16.02 -18.64
N ARG A 23 12.69 -16.48 -18.45
CA ARG A 23 11.45 -15.73 -18.71
C ARG A 23 10.26 -16.28 -17.94
N GLY A 24 9.17 -15.53 -17.93
CA GLY A 24 7.91 -15.98 -17.36
C GLY A 24 6.78 -14.98 -17.53
N ILE A 25 5.79 -15.10 -16.65
CA ILE A 25 4.57 -14.32 -16.67
C ILE A 25 4.47 -13.47 -15.42
N LEU A 26 3.87 -12.29 -15.55
CA LEU A 26 3.51 -11.44 -14.43
C LEU A 26 2.02 -11.15 -14.46
N ARG A 27 1.42 -10.99 -13.28
CA ARG A 27 0.04 -10.51 -13.13
C ARG A 27 0.10 -9.12 -12.53
N ILE A 28 -0.53 -8.15 -13.17
CA ILE A 28 -0.51 -6.75 -12.75
C ILE A 28 -1.93 -6.30 -12.45
N GLY A 29 -2.13 -5.73 -11.26
CA GLY A 29 -3.34 -5.00 -10.90
C GLY A 29 -3.20 -3.52 -11.28
N MET A 30 -4.20 -2.98 -11.96
CA MET A 30 -4.16 -1.64 -12.56
C MET A 30 -5.15 -0.69 -11.89
N GLU A 31 -4.75 0.56 -11.71
CA GLU A 31 -5.61 1.61 -11.15
C GLU A 31 -6.03 2.62 -12.22
N SER A 32 -5.09 3.03 -13.07
CA SER A 32 -5.34 4.01 -14.12
C SER A 32 -4.47 3.77 -15.35
N PHE A 33 -5.00 4.14 -16.51
CA PHE A 33 -4.31 3.98 -17.79
C PHE A 33 -3.46 5.20 -18.19
N ARG A 34 -3.92 6.42 -17.86
CA ARG A 34 -3.20 7.69 -18.05
C ARG A 34 -3.40 8.61 -16.82
N PRO A 35 -2.33 8.95 -16.08
CA PRO A 35 -1.02 8.28 -16.13
C PRO A 35 -1.17 6.78 -15.83
N PHE A 36 -0.21 5.97 -16.25
CA PHE A 36 -0.26 4.54 -16.02
C PHE A 36 0.06 4.21 -14.56
N ARG A 37 -0.87 3.62 -13.82
CA ARG A 37 -0.69 3.27 -12.40
C ARG A 37 -1.03 1.81 -12.18
N ALA A 38 -0.07 1.05 -11.68
CA ALA A 38 -0.24 -0.37 -11.48
C ALA A 38 0.71 -0.94 -10.42
N THR A 39 0.43 -2.17 -9.98
CA THR A 39 1.35 -2.98 -9.16
C THR A 39 1.38 -4.40 -9.72
N THR A 40 2.57 -4.97 -9.83
CA THR A 40 2.77 -6.38 -10.11
C THR A 40 2.39 -7.18 -8.87
N LEU A 41 1.34 -7.99 -8.99
CA LEU A 41 0.79 -8.81 -7.91
C LEU A 41 1.57 -10.10 -7.77
N GLU A 42 1.88 -10.75 -8.89
CA GLU A 42 2.56 -12.04 -8.94
C GLU A 42 3.57 -12.07 -10.09
N VAL A 43 4.67 -12.78 -9.86
CA VAL A 43 5.68 -13.10 -10.88
C VAL A 43 5.86 -14.61 -10.86
N THR A 44 5.61 -15.27 -11.98
CA THR A 44 5.78 -16.72 -12.15
C THR A 44 6.80 -17.03 -13.24
N ASN A 45 7.51 -18.14 -13.11
CA ASN A 45 8.42 -18.62 -14.16
C ASN A 45 7.66 -19.30 -15.31
N ALA A 46 8.39 -19.72 -16.35
CA ALA A 46 7.81 -20.41 -17.51
C ALA A 46 7.02 -21.70 -17.17
N ASN A 47 7.30 -22.33 -16.02
CA ASN A 47 6.60 -23.53 -15.54
C ASN A 47 5.38 -23.20 -14.66
N GLY A 48 5.07 -21.90 -14.47
CA GLY A 48 3.98 -21.45 -13.61
C GLY A 48 4.30 -21.43 -12.12
N GLN A 49 5.55 -21.66 -11.71
CA GLN A 49 5.94 -21.58 -10.29
C GLN A 49 6.06 -20.11 -9.88
N LEU A 50 5.52 -19.77 -8.70
CA LEU A 50 5.60 -18.44 -8.11
C LEU A 50 7.05 -18.11 -7.70
N VAL A 51 7.56 -16.97 -8.16
CA VAL A 51 8.92 -16.47 -7.88
C VAL A 51 8.90 -15.23 -7.00
N ALA A 52 7.89 -14.36 -7.16
CA ALA A 52 7.68 -13.20 -6.31
C ALA A 52 6.19 -12.88 -6.17
N LEU A 53 5.81 -12.35 -5.02
CA LEU A 53 4.44 -11.94 -4.68
C LEU A 53 4.49 -10.54 -4.08
N SER A 54 3.53 -9.69 -4.43
CA SER A 54 3.40 -8.37 -3.81
C SER A 54 3.02 -8.51 -2.34
N ASP A 55 3.83 -7.91 -1.48
CA ASP A 55 3.55 -7.68 -0.07
C ASP A 55 2.88 -6.32 0.18
N ALA A 56 2.90 -5.44 -0.83
CA ALA A 56 2.29 -4.13 -0.75
C ALA A 56 0.78 -4.16 -1.06
N ARG A 57 0.37 -4.89 -2.09
CA ARG A 57 -1.03 -4.92 -2.52
C ARG A 57 -1.45 -6.31 -2.97
N GLN A 58 -2.65 -6.69 -2.57
CA GLN A 58 -3.22 -8.00 -2.90
C GLN A 58 -4.21 -7.87 -4.06
N HIS A 59 -4.60 -8.99 -4.67
CA HIS A 59 -5.66 -9.00 -5.71
C HIS A 59 -6.93 -8.32 -5.25
N ALA A 60 -7.33 -8.50 -4.00
CA ALA A 60 -8.52 -7.88 -3.41
C ALA A 60 -8.46 -6.34 -3.37
N SER A 61 -7.28 -5.75 -3.51
CA SER A 61 -7.08 -4.29 -3.56
C SER A 61 -7.51 -3.67 -4.90
N TYR A 62 -7.85 -4.47 -5.92
CA TYR A 62 -8.20 -3.98 -7.25
C TYR A 62 -9.68 -4.23 -7.56
N PRO A 63 -10.48 -3.19 -7.82
CA PRO A 63 -11.89 -3.36 -8.16
C PRO A 63 -12.08 -3.91 -9.59
N GLY A 64 -12.92 -4.93 -9.77
CA GLY A 64 -13.29 -5.47 -11.10
C GLY A 64 -12.15 -6.12 -11.90
N PRO A 65 -12.31 -6.37 -13.22
CA PRO A 65 -11.36 -7.15 -14.05
C PRO A 65 -10.05 -6.40 -14.38
N LEU A 66 -9.62 -5.45 -13.54
CA LEU A 66 -8.43 -4.61 -13.72
C LEU A 66 -7.10 -5.36 -13.49
N VAL A 67 -7.10 -6.68 -13.70
CA VAL A 67 -5.91 -7.53 -13.64
C VAL A 67 -5.54 -7.97 -15.04
N ALA A 68 -4.31 -7.68 -15.45
CA ALA A 68 -3.77 -8.03 -16.76
C ALA A 68 -2.58 -8.98 -16.62
N GLN A 69 -2.42 -9.84 -17.62
CA GLN A 69 -1.23 -10.66 -17.77
C GLN A 69 -0.16 -9.94 -18.59
N GLY A 70 1.07 -9.89 -18.09
CA GLY A 70 2.24 -9.44 -18.85
C GLY A 70 3.33 -10.50 -18.87
N ARG A 71 4.42 -10.18 -19.55
CA ARG A 71 5.58 -11.06 -19.72
C ARG A 71 6.79 -10.45 -19.02
N TRP A 72 7.70 -11.28 -18.55
CA TRP A 72 9.00 -10.80 -18.09
C TRP A 72 10.13 -11.64 -18.67
N ILE A 73 11.29 -11.02 -18.85
CA ILE A 73 12.52 -11.67 -19.27
C ILE A 73 13.67 -11.27 -18.36
N LYS A 74 14.57 -12.22 -18.09
CA LYS A 74 15.82 -11.97 -17.39
C LYS A 74 16.86 -11.47 -18.39
N LEU A 75 17.49 -10.34 -18.10
CA LEU A 75 18.66 -9.86 -18.82
C LEU A 75 19.93 -10.27 -18.07
N PRO A 76 21.01 -10.64 -18.79
CA PRO A 76 22.26 -11.06 -18.16
C PRO A 76 22.99 -9.92 -17.44
N GLN A 77 22.73 -8.67 -17.84
CA GLN A 77 23.32 -7.48 -17.25
C GLN A 77 22.36 -6.29 -17.40
N ARG A 78 22.61 -5.22 -16.64
CA ARG A 78 21.89 -3.96 -16.76
C ARG A 78 21.94 -3.44 -18.22
N PRO A 79 20.78 -3.19 -18.85
CA PRO A 79 20.75 -2.66 -20.20
C PRO A 79 21.20 -1.19 -20.22
N ALA A 80 21.72 -0.74 -21.35
CA ALA A 80 22.02 0.67 -21.57
C ALA A 80 20.75 1.52 -21.48
N CYS A 81 20.90 2.79 -21.09
CA CYS A 81 19.80 3.74 -21.00
C CYS A 81 19.17 3.97 -22.38
N GLY A 82 17.91 3.56 -22.54
CA GLY A 82 17.14 3.76 -23.77
C GLY A 82 15.70 4.18 -23.52
N ASP A 83 14.98 4.38 -24.62
CA ASP A 83 13.53 4.58 -24.61
C ASP A 83 12.78 3.23 -24.72
N ALA A 84 11.46 3.27 -24.76
CA ALA A 84 10.66 2.06 -24.89
C ALA A 84 10.96 1.28 -26.18
N ALA A 85 11.26 1.96 -27.30
CA ALA A 85 11.54 1.31 -28.57
C ALA A 85 12.85 0.51 -28.52
N PHE A 86 13.89 1.10 -27.93
CA PHE A 86 15.18 0.45 -27.68
C PHE A 86 15.01 -0.84 -26.87
N TYR A 87 14.30 -0.79 -25.75
CA TYR A 87 14.10 -1.99 -24.92
C TYR A 87 13.29 -3.07 -25.63
N TYR A 88 12.26 -2.69 -26.39
CA TYR A 88 11.51 -3.67 -27.20
C TYR A 88 12.39 -4.34 -28.25
N GLN A 89 13.26 -3.60 -28.93
CA GLN A 89 14.18 -4.16 -29.91
C GLN A 89 15.10 -5.21 -29.25
N ARG A 90 15.69 -4.88 -28.09
CA ARG A 90 16.49 -5.83 -27.29
C ARG A 90 15.69 -7.06 -26.85
N ALA A 91 14.43 -6.88 -26.47
CA ALA A 91 13.55 -7.98 -26.10
C ALA A 91 13.34 -8.96 -27.25
N VAL A 92 13.07 -8.42 -28.45
CA VAL A 92 12.82 -9.20 -29.67
C VAL A 92 14.09 -9.90 -30.16
N GLU A 93 15.26 -9.28 -30.03
CA GLU A 93 16.56 -9.91 -30.34
C GLU A 93 16.80 -11.17 -29.49
N LEU A 94 16.39 -11.16 -28.21
CA LEU A 94 16.50 -12.32 -27.31
C LEU A 94 15.36 -13.31 -27.49
N TYR A 95 14.14 -12.81 -27.74
CA TYR A 95 12.90 -13.58 -27.80
C TYR A 95 12.01 -13.05 -28.94
N PRO A 96 12.15 -13.60 -30.17
CA PRO A 96 11.43 -13.10 -31.35
C PRO A 96 9.91 -13.10 -31.22
N ASP A 97 9.34 -13.97 -30.38
CA ASP A 97 7.90 -14.03 -30.08
C ASP A 97 7.36 -12.76 -29.37
N LEU A 98 8.22 -11.92 -28.80
CA LEU A 98 7.83 -10.62 -28.22
C LEU A 98 7.53 -9.53 -29.27
N GLU A 99 7.86 -9.78 -30.54
CA GLU A 99 7.51 -8.85 -31.62
C GLU A 99 5.98 -8.69 -31.71
N GLN A 100 5.28 -9.83 -31.63
CA GLN A 100 3.83 -9.89 -31.60
C GLN A 100 3.29 -9.50 -30.20
N PRO A 101 2.42 -8.46 -30.11
CA PRO A 101 1.88 -8.04 -28.82
C PRO A 101 0.87 -9.04 -28.26
N ALA A 102 1.01 -9.38 -26.97
CA ALA A 102 0.06 -10.22 -26.24
C ALA A 102 -1.03 -9.37 -25.57
N TRP A 103 -1.92 -8.79 -26.37
CA TRP A 103 -2.90 -7.79 -25.92
C TRP A 103 -3.82 -8.28 -24.79
N GLN A 104 -3.84 -7.53 -23.70
CA GLN A 104 -4.80 -7.60 -22.59
C GLN A 104 -5.80 -6.45 -22.66
N LYS A 105 -7.03 -6.67 -22.18
CA LYS A 105 -8.13 -5.69 -22.19
C LYS A 105 -8.76 -5.52 -20.79
N PRO A 106 -7.99 -5.04 -19.79
CA PRO A 106 -8.47 -4.94 -18.40
C PRO A 106 -9.63 -3.95 -18.22
N TRP A 107 -9.79 -2.98 -19.13
CA TRP A 107 -10.93 -2.06 -19.19
C TRP A 107 -12.04 -2.51 -20.16
N GLY A 108 -12.09 -3.81 -20.48
CA GLY A 108 -13.09 -4.40 -21.37
C GLY A 108 -12.82 -4.16 -22.86
N GLU A 109 -13.71 -4.70 -23.71
CA GLU A 109 -13.53 -4.73 -25.17
C GLU A 109 -13.41 -3.35 -25.82
N LYS A 110 -14.18 -2.38 -25.32
CA LYS A 110 -14.14 -0.99 -25.80
C LYS A 110 -13.07 -0.13 -25.13
N GLY A 111 -12.39 -0.66 -24.10
CA GLY A 111 -11.34 0.04 -23.36
C GLY A 111 -9.97 -0.03 -24.05
N PRO A 112 -8.96 0.67 -23.49
CA PRO A 112 -7.58 0.54 -23.94
C PRO A 112 -7.07 -0.90 -23.79
N ARG A 113 -6.20 -1.30 -24.72
CA ARG A 113 -5.48 -2.57 -24.64
C ARG A 113 -4.00 -2.34 -24.37
N ILE A 114 -3.41 -3.29 -23.66
CA ILE A 114 -2.02 -3.22 -23.22
C ILE A 114 -1.30 -4.54 -23.40
N ASP A 115 -0.02 -4.47 -23.74
CA ASP A 115 0.94 -5.57 -23.66
C ASP A 115 2.14 -5.08 -22.87
N LEU A 116 2.45 -5.75 -21.75
CA LEU A 116 3.47 -5.36 -20.79
C LEU A 116 4.65 -6.34 -20.85
N VAL A 117 5.85 -5.79 -20.88
CA VAL A 117 7.09 -6.54 -20.78
C VAL A 117 7.97 -5.93 -19.68
N ALA A 118 8.34 -6.75 -18.70
CA ALA A 118 9.32 -6.38 -17.68
C ALA A 118 10.68 -7.01 -17.98
N PHE A 119 11.74 -6.24 -17.82
CA PHE A 119 13.12 -6.68 -17.93
C PHE A 119 13.71 -6.72 -16.54
N LEU A 120 14.04 -7.92 -16.07
CA LEU A 120 14.63 -8.15 -14.75
C LEU A 120 16.13 -8.34 -14.92
N PHE A 121 16.93 -7.63 -14.13
CA PHE A 121 18.39 -7.68 -14.23
C PHE A 121 19.03 -7.44 -12.87
N GLU A 122 20.31 -7.77 -12.75
CA GLU A 122 21.09 -7.44 -11.56
C GLU A 122 21.56 -5.99 -11.60
N ASP A 123 21.42 -5.28 -10.49
CA ASP A 123 21.88 -3.90 -10.35
C ASP A 123 22.53 -3.68 -8.98
N GLU A 124 23.52 -2.81 -8.94
CA GLU A 124 24.18 -2.41 -7.69
C GLU A 124 23.34 -1.33 -6.99
N MET A 125 22.32 -1.77 -6.25
CA MET A 125 21.39 -0.86 -5.55
C MET A 125 21.91 -0.41 -4.17
N THR A 126 22.96 -1.03 -3.63
CA THR A 126 23.59 -0.67 -2.34
C THR A 126 25.11 -0.77 -2.39
N TRP A 127 25.82 -0.07 -1.48
CA TRP A 127 27.27 -0.23 -1.32
C TRP A 127 27.57 -1.68 -0.89
N ARG A 128 28.12 -2.49 -1.81
CA ARG A 128 28.45 -3.92 -1.67
C ARG A 128 27.29 -4.94 -1.75
N GLY A 129 26.10 -4.55 -2.23
CA GLY A 129 24.98 -5.49 -2.41
C GLY A 129 24.39 -5.46 -3.81
N ILE A 130 24.41 -6.61 -4.49
CA ILE A 130 23.70 -6.87 -5.75
C ILE A 130 22.22 -7.11 -5.41
N ALA A 131 21.31 -6.39 -6.05
CA ALA A 131 19.88 -6.61 -5.92
C ALA A 131 19.23 -6.65 -7.31
N GLY A 132 18.14 -7.42 -7.45
CA GLY A 132 17.36 -7.43 -8.67
C GLY A 132 16.70 -6.08 -8.91
N ASN A 133 16.75 -5.57 -10.13
CA ASN A 133 16.08 -4.34 -10.55
C ASN A 133 15.25 -4.60 -11.82
N VAL A 134 14.35 -3.67 -12.12
CA VAL A 134 13.34 -3.85 -13.16
C VAL A 134 13.18 -2.61 -14.05
N ILE A 135 13.04 -2.86 -15.35
CA ILE A 135 12.51 -1.88 -16.30
C ILE A 135 11.19 -2.42 -16.84
N VAL A 136 10.14 -1.60 -16.86
CA VAL A 136 8.85 -1.98 -17.43
C VAL A 136 8.55 -1.13 -18.66
N VAL A 137 8.23 -1.79 -19.76
CA VAL A 137 7.72 -1.15 -20.98
C VAL A 137 6.35 -1.69 -21.32
N ALA A 138 5.57 -0.88 -22.02
CA ALA A 138 4.25 -1.25 -22.50
C ALA A 138 4.07 -0.86 -23.96
N LYS A 139 3.43 -1.75 -24.73
CA LYS A 139 2.73 -1.36 -25.97
C LYS A 139 1.30 -1.08 -25.54
N THR A 140 0.77 0.08 -25.91
CA THR A 140 -0.61 0.45 -25.60
C THR A 140 -1.35 0.91 -26.83
N GLN A 141 -2.64 0.68 -26.87
CA GLN A 141 -3.49 1.15 -27.96
C GLN A 141 -4.88 1.48 -27.44
N GLU A 142 -5.31 2.70 -27.70
CA GLU A 142 -6.64 3.19 -27.32
C GLU A 142 -7.66 2.93 -28.43
N MET A 143 -8.93 2.92 -28.03
CA MET A 143 -10.03 2.96 -28.97
C MET A 143 -10.35 4.42 -29.28
N GLY A 144 -10.38 4.78 -30.57
CA GLY A 144 -10.86 6.08 -31.02
C GLY A 144 -12.36 6.21 -30.84
N ALA A 145 -12.86 7.46 -30.89
CA ALA A 145 -14.30 7.74 -30.84
C ALA A 145 -15.08 7.12 -32.02
N ASP A 146 -14.39 6.83 -33.12
CA ASP A 146 -14.90 6.13 -34.31
C ASP A 146 -15.02 4.60 -34.13
N GLY A 147 -14.66 4.08 -32.95
CA GLY A 147 -14.65 2.65 -32.67
C GLY A 147 -13.50 1.88 -33.32
N LYS A 148 -12.51 2.57 -33.91
CA LYS A 148 -11.31 1.95 -34.47
C LYS A 148 -10.15 2.06 -33.48
N ARG A 149 -9.22 1.10 -33.56
CA ARG A 149 -8.01 1.13 -32.74
C ARG A 149 -7.04 2.19 -33.28
N GLY A 150 -6.56 3.06 -32.39
CA GLY A 150 -5.59 4.11 -32.72
C GLY A 150 -4.19 3.59 -33.02
N LYS A 151 -3.17 4.44 -32.98
CA LYS A 151 -1.77 4.00 -33.17
C LYS A 151 -1.28 3.20 -31.96
N VAL A 152 -0.41 2.21 -32.19
CA VAL A 152 0.32 1.54 -31.11
C VAL A 152 1.39 2.47 -30.57
N GLU A 153 1.30 2.78 -29.28
CA GLU A 153 2.27 3.59 -28.56
C GLU A 153 3.20 2.69 -27.74
N LYS A 154 4.49 3.00 -27.73
CA LYS A 154 5.48 2.33 -26.87
C LYS A 154 5.77 3.27 -25.70
N ARG A 155 5.55 2.79 -24.48
CA ARG A 155 5.65 3.59 -23.24
C ARG A 155 6.72 2.99 -22.34
N LEU A 156 7.58 3.84 -21.81
CA LEU A 156 8.54 3.49 -20.76
C LEU A 156 7.90 3.88 -19.43
N LEU A 157 7.67 2.89 -18.58
CA LEU A 157 6.96 3.08 -17.32
C LEU A 157 7.99 3.13 -16.18
N ARG A 158 7.84 4.07 -15.26
CA ARG A 158 8.68 4.10 -14.06
C ARG A 158 8.32 2.88 -13.22
N ALA A 159 9.29 2.00 -13.01
CA ALA A 159 9.12 0.84 -12.15
C ALA A 159 10.04 0.98 -10.94
N GLU A 160 9.52 0.68 -9.76
CA GLU A 160 10.31 0.64 -8.54
C GLU A 160 9.97 -0.63 -7.78
N LEU A 161 10.97 -1.14 -7.06
CA LEU A 161 10.80 -2.30 -6.21
C LEU A 161 10.00 -1.91 -4.96
N GLU A 162 8.72 -2.26 -4.97
CA GLU A 162 7.79 -2.07 -3.89
C GLU A 162 7.84 -3.32 -3.00
N SER A 163 8.70 -3.27 -1.98
CA SER A 163 8.80 -4.30 -0.94
C SER A 163 8.97 -3.70 0.45
N ARG A 164 8.62 -4.46 1.48
CA ARG A 164 8.80 -4.08 2.87
C ARG A 164 10.25 -3.74 3.19
N ASP A 165 11.20 -4.50 2.65
CA ASP A 165 12.63 -4.25 2.86
C ASP A 165 13.05 -2.91 2.28
N ASN A 166 12.62 -2.59 1.06
CA ASN A 166 12.90 -1.30 0.44
C ASN A 166 12.22 -0.12 1.16
N TYR A 167 11.04 -0.36 1.73
CA TYR A 167 10.33 0.64 2.53
C TYR A 167 11.18 1.09 3.74
N PHE A 168 11.78 0.13 4.43
CA PHE A 168 12.60 0.41 5.62
C PHE A 168 14.04 0.85 5.32
N LEU A 169 14.53 0.78 4.08
CA LEU A 169 15.88 1.28 3.73
C LEU A 169 16.06 2.77 4.09
N ARG A 170 14.98 3.56 4.02
CA ARG A 170 15.01 5.00 4.34
C ARG A 170 14.88 5.30 5.83
N ASN A 171 14.39 4.34 6.61
CA ASN A 171 14.35 4.44 8.07
C ASN A 171 14.59 3.05 8.70
N PRO A 172 15.84 2.56 8.74
CA PRO A 172 16.12 1.23 9.26
C PRO A 172 15.75 1.07 10.74
N SER A 173 15.75 2.17 11.50
CA SER A 173 15.43 2.17 12.94
C SER A 173 13.97 1.80 13.24
N SER A 174 13.05 2.00 12.30
CA SER A 174 11.63 1.67 12.49
C SER A 174 11.29 0.22 12.15
N ARG A 175 12.24 -0.59 11.69
CA ARG A 175 11.99 -1.97 11.26
C ARG A 175 11.44 -2.87 12.38
N SER A 176 11.78 -2.58 13.63
CA SER A 176 11.23 -3.28 14.80
C SER A 176 9.74 -3.06 15.00
N LEU A 177 9.18 -1.93 14.53
CA LEU A 177 7.74 -1.61 14.64
C LEU A 177 6.88 -2.53 13.77
N ASN A 178 7.47 -3.19 12.77
CA ASN A 178 6.78 -4.14 11.89
C ASN A 178 6.10 -5.30 12.64
N GLN A 179 6.57 -5.64 13.85
CA GLN A 179 5.95 -6.66 14.68
C GLN A 179 4.96 -6.08 15.70
N GLY A 180 4.90 -4.75 15.81
CA GLY A 180 4.03 -4.05 16.74
C GLY A 180 2.56 -4.16 16.35
N VAL A 181 1.71 -4.27 17.38
CA VAL A 181 0.26 -4.21 17.29
C VAL A 181 -0.20 -3.06 18.17
N VAL A 182 -0.57 -1.94 17.57
CA VAL A 182 -0.98 -0.74 18.31
C VAL A 182 -2.49 -0.59 18.27
N SER A 183 -3.12 -0.51 19.44
CA SER A 183 -4.53 -0.14 19.57
C SER A 183 -4.66 1.34 19.89
N LEU A 184 -5.20 2.11 18.96
CA LEU A 184 -5.48 3.53 19.10
C LEU A 184 -6.97 3.74 19.38
N VAL A 185 -7.27 4.29 20.55
CA VAL A 185 -8.63 4.64 20.96
C VAL A 185 -8.81 6.15 20.84
N GLY A 186 -9.76 6.58 20.01
CA GLY A 186 -9.96 7.96 19.60
C GLY A 186 -9.16 8.31 18.34
N THR A 187 -9.87 8.57 17.25
CA THR A 187 -9.34 8.94 15.93
C THR A 187 -9.61 10.40 15.59
N GLY A 188 -9.74 11.25 16.61
CA GLY A 188 -9.98 12.69 16.49
C GLY A 188 -8.75 13.48 16.02
N SER A 189 -8.61 14.72 16.48
CA SER A 189 -7.59 15.65 15.99
C SER A 189 -6.15 15.27 16.35
N ILE A 190 -5.95 14.48 17.41
CA ILE A 190 -4.62 13.99 17.81
C ILE A 190 -4.41 12.55 17.32
N GLY A 191 -5.44 11.71 17.50
CA GLY A 191 -5.39 10.31 17.11
C GLY A 191 -5.21 10.09 15.61
N SER A 192 -5.91 10.84 14.74
CA SER A 192 -5.77 10.63 13.30
C SER A 192 -4.35 10.92 12.76
N PRO A 193 -3.67 12.03 13.14
CA PRO A 193 -2.26 12.20 12.81
C PRO A 193 -1.34 11.13 13.41
N ALA A 194 -1.57 10.73 14.66
CA ALA A 194 -0.77 9.67 15.29
C ALA A 194 -0.89 8.35 14.52
N ALA A 195 -2.11 7.96 14.13
CA ALA A 195 -2.38 6.79 13.30
C ALA A 195 -1.62 6.83 11.97
N ARG A 196 -1.66 7.99 11.30
CA ARG A 196 -0.92 8.21 10.03
C ARG A 196 0.58 8.06 10.21
N LEU A 197 1.14 8.65 11.26
CA LEU A 197 2.57 8.56 11.54
C LEU A 197 3.02 7.14 11.88
N LEU A 198 2.21 6.37 12.63
CA LEU A 198 2.49 4.97 12.93
C LEU A 198 2.45 4.10 11.68
N ALA A 199 1.44 4.30 10.84
CA ALA A 199 1.32 3.57 9.57
C ALA A 199 2.48 3.91 8.62
N GLN A 200 2.85 5.19 8.54
CA GLN A 200 4.02 5.66 7.80
C GLN A 200 5.34 5.12 8.35
N ALA A 201 5.44 4.93 9.67
CA ALA A 201 6.61 4.31 10.29
C ALA A 201 6.69 2.79 10.04
N GLY A 202 5.62 2.18 9.51
CA GLY A 202 5.55 0.76 9.17
C GLY A 202 5.20 -0.13 10.36
N VAL A 203 4.33 0.32 11.26
CA VAL A 203 3.80 -0.55 12.33
C VAL A 203 3.10 -1.77 11.75
N GLY A 204 3.25 -2.95 12.37
CA GLY A 204 2.70 -4.19 11.85
C GLY A 204 1.18 -4.16 11.71
N THR A 205 0.49 -3.97 12.83
CA THR A 205 -0.97 -3.83 12.89
C THR A 205 -1.35 -2.56 13.64
N LEU A 206 -2.29 -1.79 13.07
CA LEU A 206 -2.88 -0.62 13.70
C LEU A 206 -4.39 -0.84 13.83
N ARG A 207 -4.86 -0.98 15.07
CA ARG A 207 -6.28 -1.12 15.40
C ARG A 207 -6.85 0.24 15.79
N LEU A 208 -7.91 0.66 15.13
CA LEU A 208 -8.55 1.95 15.30
C LEU A 208 -9.91 1.77 15.97
N PHE A 209 -10.16 2.52 17.03
CA PHE A 209 -11.43 2.50 17.75
C PHE A 209 -11.97 3.92 17.89
N ASP A 210 -13.16 4.17 17.35
CA ASP A 210 -13.85 5.45 17.49
C ASP A 210 -15.35 5.26 17.25
N GLY A 211 -16.17 6.00 17.99
CA GLY A 211 -17.63 5.93 17.90
C GLY A 211 -18.28 7.16 17.28
N ASP A 212 -17.49 8.08 16.75
CA ASP A 212 -17.96 9.32 16.16
C ASP A 212 -18.06 9.26 14.64
N VAL A 213 -19.03 10.02 14.13
CA VAL A 213 -19.13 10.40 12.72
C VAL A 213 -18.39 11.71 12.50
N LEU A 214 -17.74 11.87 11.35
CA LEU A 214 -17.02 13.11 11.04
C LEU A 214 -18.00 14.24 10.71
N GLU A 215 -17.91 15.33 11.46
CA GLU A 215 -18.63 16.56 11.15
C GLU A 215 -17.82 17.46 10.21
N ALA A 216 -18.50 18.24 9.37
CA ALA A 216 -17.85 19.14 8.41
C ALA A 216 -16.88 20.13 9.10
N GLY A 217 -17.21 20.64 10.28
CA GLY A 217 -16.36 21.55 11.05
C GLY A 217 -15.08 20.90 11.60
N ASN A 218 -15.04 19.57 11.76
CA ASN A 218 -13.85 18.87 12.25
C ASN A 218 -12.72 18.84 11.20
N THR A 219 -13.04 19.08 9.93
CA THR A 219 -12.12 18.95 8.78
C THR A 219 -10.93 19.91 8.83
N ILE A 220 -11.00 21.00 9.60
CA ILE A 220 -9.87 21.91 9.84
C ILE A 220 -8.67 21.23 10.52
N ARG A 221 -8.91 20.11 11.23
CA ARG A 221 -7.93 19.43 12.08
C ARG A 221 -8.03 17.91 12.01
N TRP A 222 -8.59 17.37 10.94
CA TRP A 222 -8.76 15.92 10.76
C TRP A 222 -8.19 15.46 9.43
N GLU A 223 -7.43 14.37 9.44
CA GLU A 223 -6.45 14.01 8.38
C GLU A 223 -7.00 13.91 6.95
N ILE A 224 -8.26 13.51 6.73
CA ILE A 224 -8.79 13.32 5.35
C ILE A 224 -9.48 14.59 4.81
N GLY A 225 -10.02 15.43 5.69
CA GLY A 225 -10.77 16.62 5.31
C GLY A 225 -12.20 16.34 4.81
N ARG A 226 -12.74 17.27 4.00
CA ARG A 226 -14.18 17.40 3.67
C ARG A 226 -14.81 16.16 3.03
N THR A 227 -14.06 15.40 2.25
CA THR A 227 -14.59 14.25 1.49
C THR A 227 -15.13 13.13 2.39
N ALA A 228 -14.70 13.09 3.65
CA ALA A 228 -15.14 12.12 4.64
C ALA A 228 -16.27 12.61 5.55
N ALA A 229 -16.78 13.84 5.37
CA ALA A 229 -17.85 14.36 6.22
C ALA A 229 -19.11 13.48 6.13
N GLY A 230 -19.70 13.13 7.28
CA GLY A 230 -20.83 12.21 7.39
C GLY A 230 -20.47 10.73 7.49
N TYR A 231 -19.20 10.35 7.29
CA TYR A 231 -18.76 8.97 7.50
C TYR A 231 -18.24 8.74 8.92
N PRO A 232 -18.33 7.50 9.46
CA PRO A 232 -17.62 7.12 10.67
C PRO A 232 -16.12 7.46 10.56
N LYS A 233 -15.58 8.20 11.53
CA LYS A 233 -14.18 8.65 11.52
C LYS A 233 -13.23 7.46 11.34
N VAL A 234 -13.50 6.38 12.06
CA VAL A 234 -12.68 5.16 12.03
C VAL A 234 -12.62 4.50 10.65
N HIS A 235 -13.72 4.46 9.90
CA HIS A 235 -13.76 3.84 8.57
C HIS A 235 -13.09 4.73 7.51
N GLY A 236 -13.28 6.04 7.62
CA GLY A 236 -12.56 6.99 6.77
C GLY A 236 -11.06 6.83 6.96
N LEU A 237 -10.60 6.88 8.22
CA LEU A 237 -9.19 6.75 8.57
C LEU A 237 -8.62 5.40 8.12
N HIS A 238 -9.33 4.29 8.36
CA HIS A 238 -8.96 2.97 7.86
C HIS A 238 -8.71 2.98 6.35
N SER A 239 -9.67 3.49 5.58
CA SER A 239 -9.57 3.50 4.11
C SER A 239 -8.38 4.32 3.62
N MET A 240 -8.14 5.49 4.24
CA MET A 240 -6.99 6.33 3.90
C MET A 240 -5.65 5.64 4.23
N LEU A 241 -5.54 5.04 5.41
CA LEU A 241 -4.29 4.40 5.83
C LEU A 241 -4.00 3.13 5.04
N ALA A 242 -4.99 2.25 4.85
CA ALA A 242 -4.82 1.00 4.11
C ALA A 242 -4.41 1.24 2.63
N ASN A 243 -4.91 2.33 2.01
CA ASN A 243 -4.57 2.66 0.63
C ASN A 243 -3.17 3.29 0.47
N ASN A 244 -2.67 3.99 1.50
CA ASN A 244 -1.44 4.77 1.41
C ASN A 244 -0.22 4.10 2.08
N PHE A 245 -0.45 3.23 3.07
CA PHE A 245 0.59 2.60 3.88
C PHE A 245 0.45 1.06 3.84
N PRO A 246 0.84 0.44 2.72
CA PRO A 246 0.53 -0.96 2.45
C PRO A 246 1.15 -1.97 3.43
N TYR A 247 2.21 -1.57 4.13
CA TYR A 247 2.91 -2.44 5.07
C TYR A 247 2.32 -2.45 6.48
N THR A 248 1.30 -1.63 6.74
CA THR A 248 0.54 -1.63 7.99
C THR A 248 -0.81 -2.28 7.78
N LYS A 249 -1.09 -3.36 8.52
CA LYS A 249 -2.45 -3.92 8.57
C LYS A 249 -3.33 -2.99 9.40
N VAL A 250 -4.34 -2.39 8.79
CA VAL A 250 -5.28 -1.51 9.50
C VAL A 250 -6.55 -2.29 9.82
N GLU A 251 -6.98 -2.24 11.07
CA GLU A 251 -8.24 -2.81 11.54
C GLU A 251 -9.05 -1.67 12.16
N SER A 252 -10.36 -1.62 11.94
CA SER A 252 -11.20 -0.55 12.48
C SER A 252 -12.48 -1.09 13.09
N GLN A 253 -12.88 -0.53 14.23
CA GLN A 253 -14.15 -0.82 14.88
C GLN A 253 -14.87 0.48 15.23
N PHE A 254 -16.10 0.61 14.73
CA PHE A 254 -16.98 1.73 15.04
C PHE A 254 -17.68 1.48 16.38
N MET A 255 -17.15 2.03 17.46
CA MET A 255 -17.65 1.77 18.80
C MET A 255 -17.28 2.86 19.81
N LYS A 256 -18.11 2.99 20.85
CA LYS A 256 -17.88 3.90 21.98
C LYS A 256 -17.47 3.11 23.21
N VAL A 257 -16.36 3.50 23.85
CA VAL A 257 -15.96 2.96 25.15
C VAL A 257 -16.89 3.52 26.22
N GLY A 258 -17.48 2.64 27.03
CA GLY A 258 -18.42 3.03 28.10
C GLY A 258 -19.81 3.41 27.61
N ASP A 259 -20.26 2.89 26.46
CA ASP A 259 -21.63 3.08 25.98
C ASP A 259 -22.62 2.34 26.89
N PRO A 260 -23.57 3.03 27.55
CA PRO A 260 -24.52 2.39 28.45
C PRO A 260 -25.52 1.47 27.73
N ASN A 261 -25.61 1.54 26.40
CA ASN A 261 -26.48 0.68 25.61
C ASN A 261 -25.79 -0.61 25.14
N GLN A 262 -24.49 -0.77 25.39
CA GLN A 262 -23.80 -2.03 25.12
C GLN A 262 -24.10 -3.03 26.24
N ASP A 263 -24.47 -4.25 25.86
CA ASP A 263 -24.60 -5.34 26.83
C ASP A 263 -23.23 -5.81 27.33
N SER A 264 -23.24 -6.64 28.38
CA SER A 264 -22.03 -7.17 29.03
C SER A 264 -21.18 -8.04 28.11
N ALA A 265 -21.81 -8.75 27.16
CA ALA A 265 -21.10 -9.53 26.15
C ALA A 265 -20.29 -8.62 25.20
N ASN A 266 -20.89 -7.54 24.72
CA ASN A 266 -20.22 -6.55 23.87
C ASN A 266 -19.06 -5.85 24.61
N SER A 267 -19.17 -5.65 25.92
CA SER A 267 -18.08 -5.10 26.75
C SER A 267 -16.88 -6.05 26.83
N ALA A 268 -17.10 -7.35 27.03
CA ALA A 268 -16.01 -8.35 27.01
C ALA A 268 -15.36 -8.47 25.61
N HIS A 269 -16.15 -8.30 24.54
CA HIS A 269 -15.63 -8.24 23.18
C HIS A 269 -14.76 -6.99 22.94
N LEU A 270 -15.14 -5.83 23.50
CA LEU A 270 -14.35 -4.59 23.45
C LEU A 270 -12.97 -4.77 24.11
N ASP A 271 -12.92 -5.32 25.31
CA ASP A 271 -11.65 -5.56 26.02
C ASP A 271 -10.74 -6.48 25.22
N ALA A 272 -11.28 -7.60 24.74
CA ALA A 272 -10.52 -8.53 23.92
C ALA A 272 -10.02 -7.86 22.63
N ALA A 273 -10.83 -7.00 22.00
CA ALA A 273 -10.44 -6.29 20.79
C ALA A 273 -9.30 -5.28 21.04
N ILE A 274 -9.38 -4.51 22.13
CA ILE A 274 -8.39 -3.46 22.44
C ILE A 274 -7.08 -4.07 22.94
N PHE A 275 -7.13 -5.01 23.89
CA PHE A 275 -5.94 -5.40 24.65
C PHE A 275 -5.27 -6.68 24.15
N LYS A 276 -6.03 -7.65 23.60
CA LYS A 276 -5.47 -8.97 23.26
C LYS A 276 -4.44 -8.87 22.13
N GLY A 277 -3.18 -9.20 22.46
CA GLY A 277 -2.07 -9.20 21.52
C GLY A 277 -1.56 -7.81 21.12
N SER A 278 -2.08 -6.75 21.75
CA SER A 278 -1.58 -5.39 21.55
C SER A 278 -0.24 -5.23 22.25
N THR A 279 0.72 -4.63 21.55
CA THR A 279 2.06 -4.30 22.09
C THR A 279 2.08 -2.91 22.72
N CYS A 280 1.11 -2.06 22.41
CA CYS A 280 0.93 -0.73 23.00
C CYS A 280 -0.52 -0.28 22.83
N ILE A 281 -1.05 0.42 23.82
CA ILE A 281 -2.32 1.15 23.73
C ILE A 281 -2.02 2.64 23.62
N LEU A 282 -2.67 3.32 22.67
CA LEU A 282 -2.65 4.77 22.53
C LEU A 282 -4.04 5.34 22.82
N ASP A 283 -4.15 6.18 23.85
CA ASP A 283 -5.38 6.89 24.18
C ASP A 283 -5.32 8.35 23.70
N ALA A 284 -6.15 8.65 22.71
CA ALA A 284 -6.40 10.00 22.18
C ALA A 284 -7.88 10.41 22.29
N THR A 285 -8.60 9.88 23.29
CA THR A 285 -10.05 10.10 23.47
C THR A 285 -10.40 11.45 24.07
N ALA A 286 -9.44 12.12 24.72
CA ALA A 286 -9.64 13.35 25.50
C ALA A 286 -10.71 13.23 26.60
N SER A 287 -11.03 12.01 27.05
CA SER A 287 -12.02 11.73 28.10
C SER A 287 -11.33 11.16 29.33
N THR A 288 -11.37 11.87 30.46
CA THR A 288 -10.77 11.41 31.72
C THR A 288 -11.32 10.05 32.18
N ARG A 289 -12.62 9.78 31.95
CA ARG A 289 -13.23 8.50 32.33
C ARG A 289 -12.71 7.34 31.47
N VAL A 290 -12.61 7.55 30.16
CA VAL A 290 -12.08 6.51 29.25
C VAL A 290 -10.59 6.31 29.52
N ASN A 291 -9.86 7.39 29.79
CA ASN A 291 -8.45 7.35 30.18
C ASN A 291 -8.22 6.48 31.43
N GLN A 292 -8.96 6.73 32.51
CA GLN A 292 -8.85 5.96 33.75
C GLN A 292 -9.14 4.48 33.53
N TYR A 293 -10.20 4.16 32.80
CA TYR A 293 -10.55 2.78 32.45
C TYR A 293 -9.47 2.10 31.60
N LEU A 294 -9.00 2.76 30.53
CA LEU A 294 -7.96 2.19 29.67
C LEU A 294 -6.64 2.01 30.43
N ALA A 295 -6.28 2.93 31.33
CA ALA A 295 -5.10 2.81 32.16
C ALA A 295 -5.18 1.60 33.11
N GLU A 296 -6.32 1.42 33.80
CA GLU A 296 -6.54 0.26 34.68
C GLU A 296 -6.52 -1.07 33.90
N MET A 297 -7.23 -1.12 32.77
CA MET A 297 -7.26 -2.32 31.92
C MET A 297 -5.89 -2.63 31.30
N ALA A 298 -5.13 -1.61 30.91
CA ALA A 298 -3.77 -1.80 30.40
C ALA A 298 -2.84 -2.40 31.47
N GLN A 299 -3.00 -1.99 32.74
CA GLN A 299 -2.27 -2.60 33.86
C GLN A 299 -2.66 -4.06 34.06
N ILE A 300 -3.96 -4.38 34.03
CA ILE A 300 -4.49 -5.76 34.16
C ILE A 300 -3.96 -6.65 33.04
N HIS A 301 -3.89 -6.13 31.80
CA HIS A 301 -3.42 -6.89 30.64
C HIS A 301 -1.90 -6.81 30.43
N HIS A 302 -1.16 -6.08 31.27
CA HIS A 302 0.29 -5.85 31.15
C HIS A 302 0.72 -5.31 29.78
N VAL A 303 -0.04 -4.37 29.23
CA VAL A 303 0.27 -3.71 27.95
C VAL A 303 0.70 -2.27 28.22
N PRO A 304 1.82 -1.79 27.65
CA PRO A 304 2.21 -0.38 27.76
C PRO A 304 1.10 0.57 27.32
N TYR A 305 0.84 1.60 28.12
CA TYR A 305 -0.21 2.57 27.86
C TYR A 305 0.37 3.97 27.68
N VAL A 306 0.07 4.60 26.55
CA VAL A 306 0.44 5.99 26.28
C VAL A 306 -0.83 6.80 26.05
N TRP A 307 -0.95 7.90 26.78
CA TRP A 307 -2.09 8.80 26.65
C TRP A 307 -1.62 10.16 26.17
N MET A 308 -2.49 10.84 25.43
CA MET A 308 -2.23 12.16 24.88
C MET A 308 -3.44 13.07 25.01
N HIS A 309 -3.18 14.31 25.43
CA HIS A 309 -4.21 15.32 25.64
C HIS A 309 -3.73 16.68 25.12
N ALA A 310 -4.61 17.46 24.51
CA ALA A 310 -4.34 18.84 24.13
C ALA A 310 -5.09 19.79 25.06
N THR A 311 -4.46 20.90 25.44
CA THR A 311 -5.10 21.94 26.25
C THR A 311 -6.17 22.69 25.47
N ASN A 312 -7.06 23.37 26.18
CA ASN A 312 -8.06 24.24 25.57
C ASN A 312 -7.40 25.26 24.62
N GLY A 313 -7.98 25.42 23.44
CA GLY A 313 -7.40 26.27 22.38
C GLY A 313 -6.24 25.64 21.61
N ALA A 314 -5.85 24.39 21.93
CA ALA A 314 -4.71 23.69 21.34
C ALA A 314 -3.37 24.45 21.48
N TRP A 315 -3.22 25.22 22.56
CA TRP A 315 -1.98 25.99 22.83
C TRP A 315 -0.83 25.12 23.35
N GLY A 316 -1.13 23.89 23.78
CA GLY A 316 -0.16 22.91 24.22
C GLY A 316 -0.77 21.52 24.35
N GLY A 317 0.02 20.56 24.81
CA GLY A 317 -0.43 19.20 25.05
C GLY A 317 0.45 18.47 26.04
N LEU A 318 -0.09 17.37 26.56
CA LEU A 318 0.59 16.45 27.46
C LEU A 318 0.60 15.07 26.81
N VAL A 319 1.72 14.39 26.94
CA VAL A 319 1.87 12.97 26.61
C VAL A 319 2.44 12.29 27.84
N GLY A 320 1.81 11.20 28.28
CA GLY A 320 2.26 10.42 29.41
C GLY A 320 2.28 8.94 29.09
N ILE A 321 3.08 8.20 29.85
CA ILE A 321 3.20 6.74 29.77
C ILE A 321 2.85 6.19 31.15
N ALA A 322 2.10 5.09 31.18
CA ALA A 322 1.78 4.35 32.40
C ALA A 322 1.93 2.83 32.18
#